data_AF-A0A246G7P3-F1
#
_entry.id   AF-A0A246G7P3-F1
#
_cell.length_a   1.000
_cell.length_b   1.000
_cell.length_c   1.000
_cell.angle_alpha   90.00
_cell.angle_beta   90.00
_cell.angle_gamma   90.00
#
_symmetry.space_group_name_H-M   'P 1'
#
loop_
_entity.id
_entity.type
_entity.pdbx_description
1 polymer ?
#
loop_
_entity_poly.entity_id
_entity_poly.type
_entity_poly.pdbx_seq_one_letter_code
_entity_poly.pdbx_strand_id
1 'polypeptide(L)' 'MKSKITAILLTLFLGGIGIHKFYLGQSFKGIIYLIFCWTFIPSILAFVDFVVLLFMSQNTFDIKYNNY' A
#
# COMPACT_ATOMS: atom_id res chain seq x y z
N MET A 1 -1.42 -7.76 -13.93
CA MET A 1 -1.66 -8.27 -12.56
C MET A 1 -0.55 -7.77 -11.64
N LYS A 2 -0.92 -7.16 -10.53
CA LYS A 2 -0.06 -6.70 -9.44
C LYS A 2 0.27 -7.88 -8.52
N SER A 3 1.46 -7.91 -7.95
CA SER A 3 1.89 -8.96 -7.02
C SER A 3 1.68 -8.51 -5.57
N LYS A 4 1.09 -9.40 -4.77
CA LYS A 4 0.90 -9.19 -3.32
C LYS A 4 2.25 -9.01 -2.61
N ILE A 5 3.24 -9.83 -2.96
CA ILE A 5 4.57 -9.80 -2.36
C ILE A 5 5.25 -8.45 -2.64
N THR A 6 5.15 -7.96 -3.89
CA THR A 6 5.69 -6.64 -4.26
C THR A 6 4.98 -5.52 -3.49
N ALA A 7 3.66 -5.59 -3.32
CA ALA A 7 2.92 -4.61 -2.53
C ALA A 7 3.36 -4.61 -1.05
N ILE A 8 3.57 -5.77 -0.44
CA ILE A 8 4.08 -5.91 0.94
C ILE A 8 5.47 -5.28 1.06
N LEU A 9 6.38 -5.63 0.16
CA LEU A 9 7.76 -5.12 0.15
C LEU A 9 7.79 -3.59 0.02
N LEU A 10 7.00 -3.07 -0.90
CA LEU A 10 6.88 -1.65 -1.15
C LEU A 10 6.26 -0.91 0.04
N THR A 11 5.32 -1.54 0.74
CA THR A 11 4.72 -0.98 1.96
C THR A 11 5.72 -0.98 3.12
N LEU A 12 6.56 -2.01 3.25
CA LEU A 12 7.57 -2.10 4.32
C LEU A 12 8.69 -1.06 4.15
N PHE A 13 9.25 -0.94 2.95
CA PHE A 13 10.40 -0.06 2.69
C PHE A 13 10.00 1.37 2.32
N LEU A 14 8.92 1.54 1.55
CA LEU A 14 8.49 2.83 0.97
C LEU A 14 7.10 3.27 1.48
N GLY A 15 6.60 2.65 2.55
CA GLY A 15 5.29 2.91 3.13
C GLY A 15 5.09 4.33 3.64
N GLY A 16 6.10 4.87 4.33
CA GLY A 16 6.05 6.24 4.87
C GLY A 16 5.93 7.33 3.80
N ILE A 17 6.31 7.05 2.55
CA ILE A 17 6.15 7.95 1.40
C ILE A 17 4.82 7.68 0.68
N GLY A 18 4.23 6.48 0.85
CA GLY A 18 2.96 6.10 0.24
C GLY A 18 3.06 5.52 -1.17
N ILE A 19 4.25 5.13 -1.61
CA ILE A 19 4.49 4.63 -2.98
C ILE A 19 3.74 3.32 -3.24
N HIS A 20 3.50 2.52 -2.20
CA HIS A 20 2.67 1.31 -2.29
C HIS A 20 1.23 1.58 -2.72
N LYS A 21 0.66 2.74 -2.38
CA LYS A 21 -0.70 3.12 -2.81
C LYS A 21 -0.77 3.34 -4.32
N PHE A 22 0.26 3.93 -4.93
CA PHE A 22 0.36 4.06 -6.39
C PHE A 22 0.49 2.70 -7.06
N TYR A 23 1.32 1.82 -6.51
CA TYR A 23 1.43 0.45 -7.03
C TYR A 23 0.09 -0.26 -7.03
N LEU A 24 -0.70 -0.11 -5.96
CA LEU A 24 -2.04 -0.68 -5.81
C LEU A 24 -3.14 0.00 -6.64
N GLY A 25 -2.82 1.01 -7.47
CA GLY A 25 -3.80 1.75 -8.26
C GLY A 25 -4.63 2.77 -7.46
N GLN A 26 -4.27 3.01 -6.20
CA GLN A 26 -4.92 3.97 -5.31
C GLN A 26 -4.19 5.33 -5.35
N SER A 27 -3.99 5.90 -6.55
CA SER A 27 -3.17 7.09 -6.77
C SER A 27 -3.59 8.29 -5.92
N PHE A 28 -4.89 8.49 -5.72
CA PHE A 28 -5.40 9.58 -4.86
C PHE A 28 -4.91 9.43 -3.41
N LYS A 29 -4.94 8.22 -2.85
CA LYS A 29 -4.40 7.94 -1.50
C LYS A 29 -2.89 8.10 -1.46
N GLY A 30 -2.19 7.72 -2.53
CA GLY A 30 -0.75 7.94 -2.66
C GLY A 30 -0.37 9.42 -2.63
N ILE A 31 -1.14 10.29 -3.29
CA ILE A 31 -0.92 11.76 -3.27
C ILE A 31 -1.10 12.30 -1.86
N ILE A 32 -2.14 11.86 -1.14
CA ILE A 32 -2.35 12.24 0.27
C ILE A 32 -1.14 11.84 1.11
N TYR A 33 -0.64 10.61 0.95
CA TYR A 33 0.54 10.16 1.69
C TYR A 33 1.78 11.00 1.37
N LEU A 34 1.98 11.39 0.11
CA LEU A 34 3.09 12.26 -0.31
C LEU A 34 3.03 13.65 0.32
N ILE A 35 1.85 14.27 0.39
CA ILE A 35 1.69 15.61 0.99
C ILE A 35 1.88 15.56 2.50
N PHE A 36 1.41 14.48 3.15
CA PHE A 36 1.51 14.32 4.60
C PHE A 36 2.77 13.56 5.06
N CYS A 37 3.70 13.20 4.17
CA CYS A 37 4.85 12.36 4.51
C CYS A 37 5.74 12.97 5.61
N TRP A 38 5.79 14.31 5.69
CA TRP A 38 6.52 15.03 6.74
C TRP A 38 5.90 14.90 8.14
N THR A 39 4.64 14.50 8.24
CA THR A 39 3.93 14.41 9.54
C THR A 39 4.18 13.10 10.27
N PHE A 40 4.90 12.15 9.64
CA PHE A 40 5.07 10.76 10.08
C PHE A 40 3.77 9.94 10.21
N ILE A 41 2.58 10.55 10.10
CA ILE A 41 1.27 9.88 10.10
C ILE A 41 1.20 8.79 9.00
N PRO A 42 1.66 9.03 7.76
CA PRO A 42 1.63 8.01 6.71
C PRO A 42 2.48 6.78 7.04
N SER A 43 3.51 6.91 7.87
CA SER A 43 4.34 5.79 8.32
C SER A 43 3.55 4.81 9.19
N ILE A 44 2.75 5.34 10.13
CA ILE A 44 1.88 4.53 10.99
C ILE A 44 0.80 3.83 10.15
N LEU A 45 0.16 4.57 9.24
CA LEU A 45 -0.86 3.98 8.37
C LEU A 45 -0.27 2.92 7.42
N ALA A 46 0.94 3.14 6.92
CA ALA A 46 1.63 2.14 6.10
C ALA A 46 2.00 0.89 6.90
N PHE A 47 2.34 1.02 8.18
CA PHE A 47 2.53 -0.16 9.04
C PHE A 47 1.24 -0.97 9.19
N VAL A 48 0.09 -0.30 9.35
CA VAL A 48 -1.22 -0.97 9.37
C VAL A 48 -1.50 -1.63 8.02
N ASP A 49 -1.27 -0.94 6.90
CA ASP A 49 -1.42 -1.51 5.55
C ASP A 49 -0.51 -2.74 5.37
N PHE A 50 0.73 -2.70 5.88
CA PHE A 50 1.67 -3.81 5.80
C PHE A 50 1.10 -5.04 6.50
N VAL A 51 0.60 -4.89 7.74
CA VAL A 51 -0.04 -5.97 8.50
C VAL A 51 -1.26 -6.51 7.77
N VAL A 52 -2.14 -5.62 7.28
CA VAL A 52 -3.33 -5.99 6.52
C VAL A 52 -2.95 -6.77 5.26
N LEU A 53 -1.97 -6.30 4.49
CA LEU A 53 -1.50 -6.98 3.28
C LEU A 53 -0.84 -8.32 3.60
N LEU A 54 -0.16 -8.45 4.73
CA LEU A 54 0.48 -9.69 5.17
C LEU A 54 -0.59 -10.77 5.43
N PHE A 55 -1.62 -10.43 6.21
CA PHE A 55 -2.73 -11.33 6.56
C PHE A 55 -3.81 -11.47 5.48
N MET A 56 -3.83 -10.60 4.46
CA MET A 56 -4.78 -10.68 3.34
C MET A 56 -4.54 -11.95 2.51
N SER A 57 -5.59 -12.68 2.12
CA SER A 57 -5.45 -13.83 1.22
C SER A 57 -5.10 -13.40 -0.21
N GLN A 58 -4.47 -14.27 -1.00
CA GLN A 58 -4.16 -13.99 -2.41
C GLN A 58 -5.44 -13.69 -3.23
N ASN A 59 -6.51 -14.47 -3.02
CA ASN A 59 -7.81 -14.25 -3.67
C ASN A 59 -8.39 -12.86 -3.35
N THR A 60 -8.38 -12.46 -2.07
CA THR A 60 -8.85 -11.12 -1.66
C THR A 60 -8.02 -10.00 -2.29
N PHE A 61 -6.71 -10.20 -2.39
CA PHE A 61 -5.81 -9.24 -3.04
C PHE A 61 -6.15 -9.10 -4.51
N ASP A 62 -6.31 -10.22 -5.22
CA ASP A 62 -6.60 -10.22 -6.65
C ASP A 62 -7.98 -9.61 -6.94
N ILE A 63 -8.99 -9.93 -6.12
CA ILE A 63 -10.32 -9.32 -6.23
C ILE A 63 -10.28 -7.80 -6.05
N LYS A 64 -9.42 -7.29 -5.16
CA LYS A 64 -9.37 -5.87 -4.82
C LYS A 64 -8.49 -5.04 -5.76
N TYR A 65 -7.42 -5.62 -6.28
CA TYR A 65 -6.35 -4.89 -6.98
C TYR A 65 -6.10 -5.35 -8.41
N ASN A 66 -6.62 -6.51 -8.81
CA ASN A 66 -6.39 -7.12 -10.12
C ASN A 66 -7.67 -7.45 -10.89
N ASN A 67 -8.86 -7.25 -10.30
CA ASN A 67 -10.12 -7.40 -11.02
C ASN A 67 -10.26 -6.31 -12.09
N TYR A 68 -10.16 -6.74 -13.34
CA TYR A 68 -10.61 -6.07 -14.56
C TYR A 68 -11.49 -7.06 -15.31
#